data_AF-A0A3B0VAD3-F1
#
_entry.id   AF-A0A3B0VAD3-F1
#
_cell.length_a   1.000
_cell.length_b   1.000
_cell.length_c   1.000
_cell.angle_alpha   90.00
_cell.angle_beta   90.00
_cell.angle_gamma   90.00
#
_symmetry.space_group_name_H-M   'P 1'
#
loop_
_entity.id
_entity.type
_entity.pdbx_description
1 polymer ?
#
loop_
_entity_poly.entity_id
_entity_poly.type
_entity_poly.pdbx_seq_one_letter_code
_entity_poly.pdbx_strand_id
1 'polypeptide(L)'
;QEKMPKIFTAIILLAGMAIALYVSGNGSPVYALIMAQASSMFAVPLIAIGLLLVLNNKELMGKYKNTLVQNILAFAGFILICVLVYFMYAKLIGYVGSM
;
A
#
# COMPACT_ATOMS: atom_id res chain seq x y z
N GLN A 1 19.57 24.29 -0.30
CA GLN A 1 18.83 23.17 -0.91
C GLN A 1 18.18 22.27 0.15
N GLU A 2 18.78 22.08 1.34
CA GLU A 2 18.24 21.22 2.43
C GLU A 2 17.00 21.73 3.22
N LYS A 3 16.61 23.01 3.09
CA LYS A 3 15.54 23.61 3.93
C LYS A 3 14.12 23.41 3.37
N MET A 4 13.98 23.36 2.05
CA MET A 4 12.66 23.22 1.41
C MET A 4 11.99 21.87 1.67
N PRO A 5 12.71 20.72 1.62
CA PRO A 5 12.11 19.42 1.96
C PRO A 5 11.61 19.38 3.40
N LYS A 6 12.39 19.91 4.35
CA LYS A 6 12.03 19.91 5.78
C LYS A 6 10.77 20.73 6.08
N ILE A 7 10.65 21.92 5.49
CA ILE A 7 9.44 22.74 5.61
C ILE A 7 8.23 22.00 5.03
N PHE A 8 8.38 21.39 3.85
CA PHE A 8 7.29 20.65 3.21
C PHE A 8 6.84 19.46 4.06
N THR A 9 7.78 18.65 4.55
CA THR A 9 7.47 17.52 5.42
C THR A 9 6.79 17.99 6.72
N ALA A 10 7.25 19.09 7.32
CA ALA A 10 6.62 19.64 8.52
C ALA A 10 5.18 20.09 8.26
N ILE A 11 4.90 20.75 7.12
CA ILE A 11 3.55 21.16 6.73
C ILE A 11 2.65 19.95 6.52
N ILE A 12 3.12 18.92 5.81
CA ILE A 12 2.34 17.69 5.54
C ILE A 12 2.03 16.95 6.85
N LEU A 13 3.00 16.86 7.77
CA LEU A 13 2.80 16.25 9.08
C LEU A 13 1.78 17.03 9.93
N LEU A 14 1.88 18.36 9.96
CA LEU A 14 0.91 19.21 10.66
C LEU A 14 -0.50 19.09 10.08
N ALA A 15 -0.63 19.06 8.75
CA ALA A 15 -1.91 18.84 8.08
C ALA A 15 -2.50 17.46 8.41
N GLY A 16 -1.68 16.41 8.36
CA GLY A 16 -2.10 15.05 8.74
C GLY A 16 -2.56 14.97 10.20
N MET A 17 -1.84 15.62 11.12
CA MET A 17 -2.23 15.71 12.53
C MET A 17 -3.55 16.45 12.73
N ALA A 18 -3.77 17.58 12.04
CA ALA A 18 -5.02 18.34 12.14
C ALA A 18 -6.22 17.52 11.66
N ILE A 19 -6.08 16.81 10.53
CA ILE A 19 -7.11 15.90 10.01
C ILE A 19 -7.36 14.75 11.00
N ALA A 20 -6.30 14.16 11.56
CA ALA A 20 -6.42 13.07 12.53
C ALA A 20 -7.17 13.50 13.80
N LEU A 21 -6.87 14.69 14.34
CA LEU A 21 -7.56 15.24 15.51
C LEU A 21 -9.03 15.55 15.19
N TYR A 22 -9.32 16.12 14.03
CA TYR A 22 -10.69 16.43 13.61
C TYR A 22 -11.54 15.16 13.45
N VAL A 23 -10.98 14.14 12.80
CA VAL A 23 -11.65 12.85 12.60
C VAL A 23 -11.78 12.11 13.93
N SER A 24 -10.77 12.11 14.79
CA SER A 24 -10.83 11.42 16.08
C SER A 24 -11.80 12.07 17.09
N GLY A 25 -12.13 13.36 16.91
CA GLY A 25 -13.08 14.09 17.76
C GLY A 25 -14.56 13.96 17.35
N ASN A 26 -14.86 13.65 16.09
CA ASN A 26 -16.23 13.64 15.54
C ASN A 26 -16.60 12.36 14.77
N GLY A 27 -15.65 11.44 14.51
CA GLY A 27 -15.88 10.21 13.75
C GLY A 27 -14.98 9.06 14.21
N SER A 28 -15.18 7.87 13.64
CA SER A 28 -14.29 6.74 13.93
C SER A 28 -12.96 6.94 13.19
N PRO A 29 -11.80 7.05 13.87
CA PRO A 29 -10.48 7.17 13.22
C PRO A 29 -10.18 6.01 12.26
N VAL A 30 -10.90 4.90 12.41
CA VAL A 30 -10.92 3.77 11.48
C VAL A 30 -11.28 4.22 10.05
N TYR A 31 -12.15 5.22 9.87
CA TYR A 31 -12.61 5.68 8.55
C TYR A 31 -11.54 6.42 7.77
N ALA A 32 -10.84 7.35 8.43
CA ALA A 32 -9.69 8.02 7.82
C ALA A 32 -8.59 7.01 7.47
N LEU A 33 -8.39 5.98 8.31
CA LEU A 33 -7.41 4.94 8.04
C LEU A 33 -7.79 4.08 6.82
N ILE A 34 -9.05 3.64 6.72
CA ILE A 34 -9.52 2.85 5.57
C ILE A 34 -9.41 3.66 4.27
N MET A 35 -9.82 4.93 4.28
CA MET A 35 -9.72 5.80 3.10
C MET A 35 -8.27 6.10 2.71
N ALA A 36 -7.40 6.34 3.68
CA ALA A 36 -5.99 6.61 3.42
C ALA A 36 -5.31 5.43 2.72
N GLN A 37 -5.50 4.20 3.23
CA GLN A 37 -4.88 3.06 2.57
C GLN A 37 -5.63 2.55 1.33
N ALA A 38 -6.91 2.90 1.10
CA ALA A 38 -7.63 2.61 -0.16
C ALA A 38 -6.80 2.99 -1.40
N SER A 39 -6.11 4.13 -1.35
CA SER A 39 -5.16 4.57 -2.37
C SER A 39 -3.98 3.61 -2.56
N SER A 40 -3.33 3.21 -1.47
CA SER A 40 -2.13 2.38 -1.50
C SER A 40 -2.42 0.93 -1.90
N MET A 41 -3.62 0.44 -1.62
CA MET A 41 -4.02 -0.94 -1.91
C MET A 41 -4.10 -1.24 -3.41
N PHE A 42 -4.31 -0.22 -4.26
CA PHE A 42 -4.19 -0.38 -5.71
C PHE A 42 -2.73 -0.39 -6.19
N ALA A 43 -1.86 0.40 -5.55
CA ALA A 43 -0.46 0.53 -5.94
C ALA A 43 0.34 -0.73 -5.61
N VAL A 44 0.11 -1.35 -4.45
CA VAL A 44 0.90 -2.50 -3.96
C VAL A 44 0.84 -3.72 -4.90
N PRO A 45 -0.32 -4.19 -5.38
CA PRO A 45 -0.39 -5.30 -6.33
C PRO A 45 0.29 -4.97 -7.66
N LEU A 46 0.14 -3.73 -8.13
CA LEU A 46 0.74 -3.29 -9.40
C LEU A 46 2.27 -3.31 -9.31
N ILE A 47 2.83 -2.81 -8.20
CA ILE A 47 4.26 -2.88 -7.92
C ILE A 47 4.72 -4.33 -7.77
N ALA A 48 3.94 -5.18 -7.09
CA ALA A 48 4.28 -6.59 -6.91
C ALA A 48 4.34 -7.36 -8.24
N ILE A 49 3.39 -7.11 -9.15
CA ILE A 49 3.42 -7.68 -10.52
C ILE A 49 4.65 -7.18 -11.26
N GLY A 50 4.93 -5.87 -11.21
CA GLY A 50 6.11 -5.28 -11.84
C GLY A 50 7.41 -5.92 -11.36
N LEU A 51 7.56 -6.08 -10.03
CA LEU A 51 8.71 -6.78 -9.45
C LEU A 51 8.77 -8.24 -9.89
N LEU A 52 7.67 -8.99 -9.84
CA LEU A 52 7.65 -10.39 -10.27
C LEU A 52 8.09 -10.55 -11.73
N LEU A 53 7.62 -9.69 -12.62
CA LEU A 53 7.99 -9.71 -14.05
C LEU A 53 9.47 -9.38 -14.25
N VAL A 54 9.98 -8.35 -13.58
CA VAL A 54 11.40 -7.96 -13.67
C VAL A 54 12.30 -9.06 -13.10
N LEU A 55 11.94 -9.64 -11.96
CA LEU A 55 12.74 -10.67 -11.29
C LEU A 55 12.72 -12.02 -12.03
N ASN A 56 11.69 -12.28 -12.84
CA ASN A 56 11.61 -13.47 -13.68
C ASN A 56 12.23 -13.25 -15.08
N ASN A 57 12.48 -12.00 -15.49
CA ASN A 57 13.08 -11.75 -16.80
C ASN A 57 14.59 -12.03 -16.78
N LYS A 58 15.00 -13.07 -17.53
CA LYS A 58 16.41 -13.45 -17.71
C LYS A 58 17.23 -12.38 -18.44
N GLU A 59 16.62 -11.59 -19.32
CA GLU A 59 17.31 -10.52 -20.05
C GLU A 59 17.67 -9.33 -19.16
N LEU A 60 16.84 -9.04 -18.15
CA LEU A 60 17.08 -7.93 -17.21
C LEU A 60 17.94 -8.35 -16.01
N MET A 61 17.75 -9.57 -15.50
CA MET A 61 18.36 -10.02 -14.25
C MET A 61 19.58 -10.94 -14.45
N GLY A 62 19.80 -11.43 -15.67
CA GLY A 62 20.96 -12.23 -16.05
C GLY A 62 21.18 -13.43 -15.12
N LYS A 63 22.33 -13.44 -14.42
CA LYS A 63 22.75 -14.50 -13.49
C LYS A 63 22.02 -14.48 -12.14
N TYR A 64 21.35 -13.39 -11.79
CA TYR A 64 20.64 -13.22 -10.51
C TYR A 64 19.15 -13.50 -10.62
N LYS A 65 18.71 -14.14 -11.70
CA LYS A 65 17.32 -14.55 -11.90
C LYS A 65 16.82 -15.31 -10.67
N ASN A 66 15.59 -15.02 -10.26
CA ASN A 66 14.90 -15.77 -9.22
C ASN A 66 14.98 -17.29 -9.50
N THR A 67 15.51 -18.05 -8.54
CA THR A 67 15.50 -19.52 -8.56
C THR A 67 14.08 -20.05 -8.34
N LEU A 68 13.83 -21.33 -8.65
CA LEU A 68 12.50 -21.95 -8.50
C LEU A 68 11.89 -21.75 -7.09
N VAL A 69 12.73 -21.86 -6.06
CA VAL A 69 12.32 -21.62 -4.66
C VAL A 69 11.88 -20.17 -4.45
N GLN A 70 12.64 -19.21 -4.96
CA GLN A 70 12.30 -17.80 -4.83
C GLN A 70 11.05 -17.42 -5.65
N ASN A 71 10.83 -18.09 -6.80
CA ASN A 71 9.61 -17.89 -7.58
C ASN A 71 8.37 -18.42 -6.86
N ILE A 72 8.46 -19.57 -6.19
CA ILE A 72 7.39 -20.10 -5.33
C ILE A 72 7.12 -19.13 -4.17
N LEU A 73 8.16 -18.62 -3.53
CA LEU A 73 8.03 -17.67 -2.42
C LEU A 73 7.40 -16.35 -2.87
N ALA A 74 7.81 -15.85 -4.03
CA ALA A 74 7.27 -14.62 -4.59
C ALA A 74 5.81 -14.79 -5.07
N PHE A 75 5.46 -15.97 -5.58
CA PHE A 75 4.07 -16.32 -5.90
C PHE A 75 3.21 -16.44 -4.64
N ALA A 76 3.72 -17.06 -3.57
CA ALA A 76 3.05 -17.11 -2.28
C ALA A 76 2.85 -15.71 -1.68
N GLY A 77 3.87 -14.86 -1.75
CA GLY A 77 3.78 -13.45 -1.34
C GLY A 77 2.75 -12.67 -2.16
N PHE A 78 2.68 -12.91 -3.48
CA PHE A 78 1.68 -12.32 -4.35
C PHE A 78 0.26 -12.75 -3.99
N ILE A 79 0.03 -14.04 -3.75
CA ILE A 79 -1.26 -14.55 -3.25
C ILE A 79 -1.64 -13.87 -1.93
N LEU A 80 -0.69 -13.73 -1.00
CA LEU A 80 -0.94 -13.09 0.29
C LEU A 80 -1.34 -11.62 0.12
N ILE A 81 -0.68 -10.88 -0.78
CA ILE A 81 -1.07 -9.50 -1.13
C ILE A 81 -2.49 -9.48 -1.70
N CYS A 82 -2.84 -10.38 -2.62
CA CYS A 82 -4.20 -10.46 -3.16
C CYS A 82 -5.25 -10.74 -2.08
N VAL A 83 -4.96 -11.62 -1.11
CA VAL A 83 -5.86 -11.92 0.02
C VAL A 83 -6.04 -10.71 0.93
N LEU A 84 -4.95 -9.99 1.25
CA LEU A 84 -5.02 -8.78 2.07
C LEU A 84 -5.87 -7.69 1.40
N VAL A 85 -5.67 -7.48 0.10
CA VAL A 85 -6.47 -6.54 -0.70
C VAL A 85 -7.94 -6.96 -0.68
N TYR A 86 -8.25 -8.24 -0.89
CA TYR A 86 -9.63 -8.73 -0.84
C TYR A 86 -10.30 -8.48 0.52
N PHE A 87 -9.64 -8.84 1.62
CA PHE A 87 -10.19 -8.66 2.97
C PHE A 87 -10.54 -7.20 3.25
N MET A 88 -9.71 -6.29 2.77
CA MET A 88 -9.89 -4.88 3.04
C MET A 88 -10.84 -4.19 2.05
N TYR A 89 -11.04 -4.70 0.83
CA TYR A 89 -12.19 -4.34 0.00
C TYR A 89 -13.51 -4.79 0.64
N ALA A 90 -13.53 -5.98 1.25
CA ALA A 90 -14.70 -6.44 1.99
C ALA A 90 -15.00 -5.52 3.19
N LYS A 91 -13.97 -5.03 3.89
CA LYS A 91 -14.11 -3.98 4.92
C LYS A 91 -14.63 -2.67 4.35
N LEU A 92 -14.16 -2.27 3.17
CA LEU A 92 -14.61 -1.05 2.48
C LEU A 92 -16.09 -1.12 2.08
N ILE A 93 -16.51 -2.22 1.44
CA ILE A 93 -17.89 -2.43 0.99
C ILE A 93 -18.84 -2.60 2.17
N GLY A 94 -18.47 -3.41 3.17
CA GLY A 94 -19.25 -3.56 4.39
C GLY A 94 -19.41 -2.25 5.14
N TYR A 95 -18.43 -1.34 5.03
CA TYR A 95 -18.51 -0.02 5.61
C TYR A 95 -19.41 0.94 4.80
N VAL A 96 -19.25 1.00 3.47
CA VAL A 96 -20.11 1.80 2.58
C VAL A 96 -21.58 1.37 2.67
N GLY A 97 -21.84 0.08 2.87
CA GLY A 97 -23.20 -0.43 3.10
C GLY A 97 -23.74 -0.23 4.53
N SER A 98 -22.89 0.16 5.49
CA SER A 98 -23.28 0.46 6.88
C SER A 98 -23.46 1.95 7.18
N MET A 99 -23.22 2.80 6.17
CA MET A 99 -23.34 4.26 6.20
C MET A 99 -24.71 4.67 5.64
#